data_AF-A0A8T5TKG0-F1
#
_entry.id   AF-A0A8T5TKG0-F1
#
_cell.length_a   1.000
_cell.length_b   1.000
_cell.length_c   1.000
_cell.angle_alpha   90.00
_cell.angle_beta   90.00
_cell.angle_gamma   90.00
#
_symmetry.space_group_name_H-M   'P 1'
#
loop_
_entity.id
_entity.type
_entity.pdbx_description
1 polymer ?
#
loop_
_entity_poly.entity_id
_entity_poly.type
_entity_poly.pdbx_seq_one_letter_code
_entity_poly.pdbx_strand_id
1 'polypeptide(L)'
;MMSEELVRVRGIGPIAADRLHQAGIRSIEEIANSKTEELAWIKGIGKISADKIIENAKEILKLEKGIENVLNSIKKNFIESCPKCGGSMKERLIVLGPEKRLRANQCSICKFYLPK
;
A
#
# COMPACT_ATOMS: atom_id res chain seq x y z
N MET A 1 -7.29 18.39 -13.66
CA MET A 1 -6.45 17.91 -12.55
C MET A 1 -5.96 16.55 -13.00
N MET A 2 -4.68 16.44 -13.35
CA MET A 2 -4.11 15.20 -13.90
C MET A 2 -4.12 14.13 -12.80
N SER A 3 -4.70 12.97 -13.07
CA SER A 3 -4.68 11.84 -12.15
C SER A 3 -3.35 11.09 -12.28
N GLU A 4 -2.31 11.56 -11.57
CA GLU A 4 -0.97 10.95 -11.54
C GLU A 4 -1.02 9.45 -11.16
N GLU A 5 -2.01 9.07 -10.36
CA GLU A 5 -2.22 7.69 -9.93
C GLU A 5 -2.50 6.73 -11.09
N LEU A 6 -3.41 7.08 -12.01
CA LEU A 6 -3.80 6.20 -13.11
C LEU A 6 -2.66 5.97 -14.11
N VAL A 7 -1.76 6.96 -14.26
CA VAL A 7 -0.58 6.89 -15.15
C VAL A 7 0.42 5.83 -14.67
N ARG A 8 0.34 5.38 -13.40
CA ARG A 8 1.15 4.27 -12.88
C ARG A 8 0.82 2.94 -13.56
N VAL A 9 -0.38 2.80 -14.14
CA VAL A 9 -0.78 1.59 -14.87
C VAL A 9 -0.15 1.60 -16.25
N ARG A 10 0.65 0.56 -16.54
CA ARG A 10 1.25 0.40 -17.88
C ARG A 10 0.17 0.42 -18.97
N GLY A 11 0.38 1.24 -19.99
CA GLY A 11 -0.59 1.43 -21.07
C GLY A 11 -1.54 2.61 -20.87
N ILE A 12 -1.46 3.33 -19.74
CA ILE A 12 -2.22 4.56 -19.49
C ILE A 12 -1.28 5.76 -19.57
N GLY A 13 -1.41 6.55 -20.62
CA GLY A 13 -0.77 7.86 -20.74
C GLY A 13 -1.63 8.98 -20.12
N PRO A 14 -1.10 10.21 -19.97
CA PRO A 14 -1.81 11.34 -19.36
C PRO A 14 -3.18 11.62 -19.98
N ILE A 15 -3.28 11.53 -21.31
CA ILE A 15 -4.54 11.76 -22.04
C ILE A 15 -5.58 10.69 -21.73
N ALA A 16 -5.17 9.42 -21.61
CA ALA A 16 -6.06 8.33 -21.26
C ALA A 16 -6.50 8.43 -19.79
N ALA A 17 -5.58 8.81 -18.90
CA ALA A 17 -5.85 9.07 -17.49
C ALA A 17 -6.90 10.18 -17.30
N ASP A 18 -6.76 11.31 -18.00
CA ASP A 18 -7.75 12.40 -17.95
C ASP A 18 -9.14 11.96 -18.42
N ARG A 19 -9.21 11.10 -19.44
CA ARG A 19 -10.50 10.57 -19.95
C ARG A 19 -11.13 9.56 -19.01
N LEU A 20 -10.32 8.69 -18.39
CA LEU A 20 -10.77 7.79 -17.34
C LEU A 20 -11.35 8.59 -16.17
N HIS A 21 -10.65 9.64 -15.75
CA HIS A 21 -11.13 10.53 -14.69
C HIS A 21 -12.43 11.26 -15.06
N GLN A 22 -12.58 11.72 -16.31
CA GLN A 22 -13.84 12.28 -16.82
C GLN A 22 -14.98 11.25 -16.87
N ALA A 23 -14.65 9.98 -17.11
CA ALA A 23 -15.61 8.87 -17.05
C ALA A 23 -15.93 8.42 -15.60
N GLY A 24 -15.34 9.08 -14.59
CA GLY A 24 -15.59 8.81 -13.18
C GLY A 24 -14.61 7.82 -12.54
N ILE A 25 -13.67 7.27 -13.29
CA ILE A 25 -12.66 6.33 -12.81
C ILE A 25 -11.47 7.12 -12.27
N ARG A 26 -11.19 6.97 -10.97
CA ARG A 26 -10.19 7.75 -10.24
C ARG A 26 -9.06 6.93 -9.66
N SER A 27 -9.23 5.61 -9.49
CA SER A 27 -8.21 4.76 -8.86
C SER A 27 -7.83 3.52 -9.68
N ILE A 28 -6.70 2.91 -9.31
CA ILE A 28 -6.21 1.68 -9.95
C ILE A 28 -7.15 0.50 -9.63
N GLU A 29 -7.75 0.48 -8.44
CA GLU A 29 -8.74 -0.52 -8.03
C GLU A 29 -10.00 -0.48 -8.89
N GLU A 30 -10.47 0.72 -9.23
CA GLU A 30 -11.63 0.88 -10.10
C GLU A 30 -11.34 0.33 -11.50
N ILE A 31 -10.14 0.58 -12.05
CA ILE A 31 -9.71 0.00 -13.33
C ILE A 31 -9.66 -1.53 -13.21
N ALA A 32 -9.04 -2.07 -12.17
CA ALA A 32 -8.89 -3.52 -11.98
C ALA A 32 -10.24 -4.26 -11.83
N ASN A 33 -11.27 -3.58 -11.32
CA ASN A 33 -12.61 -4.13 -11.11
C ASN A 33 -13.59 -3.83 -12.26
N SER A 34 -13.21 -2.96 -13.19
CA SER A 34 -14.03 -2.60 -14.35
C SER A 34 -14.12 -3.75 -15.36
N LYS A 35 -15.21 -3.77 -16.15
CA LYS A 35 -15.32 -4.66 -17.31
C LYS A 35 -14.61 -4.08 -18.52
N THR A 36 -14.11 -4.96 -19.38
CA THR A 36 -13.46 -4.55 -20.64
C THR A 36 -14.36 -3.66 -21.48
N GLU A 37 -15.65 -4.00 -21.56
CA GLU A 37 -16.63 -3.21 -22.29
C GLU A 37 -16.73 -1.79 -21.72
N GLU A 38 -16.83 -1.63 -20.41
CA GLU A 38 -16.97 -0.31 -19.76
C GLU A 38 -15.81 0.61 -20.10
N LEU A 39 -14.58 0.09 -20.07
CA LEU A 39 -13.39 0.87 -20.42
C LEU A 39 -13.25 1.11 -21.93
N ALA A 40 -13.68 0.17 -22.77
CA ALA A 40 -13.59 0.28 -24.22
C ALA A 40 -14.54 1.33 -24.82
N TRP A 41 -15.56 1.76 -24.06
CA TRP A 41 -16.43 2.87 -24.46
C TRP A 41 -15.77 4.24 -24.29
N ILE A 42 -14.65 4.31 -23.57
CA ILE A 42 -13.91 5.56 -23.35
C ILE A 42 -13.10 5.90 -24.60
N LYS A 43 -13.27 7.12 -25.10
CA LYS A 43 -12.62 7.57 -26.34
C LYS A 43 -11.10 7.37 -26.29
N GLY A 44 -10.58 6.57 -27.23
CA GLY A 44 -9.14 6.29 -27.34
C GLY A 44 -8.67 5.09 -26.52
N ILE A 45 -9.58 4.34 -25.89
CA ILE A 45 -9.31 3.04 -25.28
C ILE A 45 -10.06 1.99 -26.11
N GLY A 46 -9.34 1.16 -26.88
CA GLY A 46 -9.94 0.04 -27.60
C GLY A 46 -10.11 -1.19 -26.70
N LYS A 47 -10.88 -2.19 -27.14
CA LYS A 47 -11.12 -3.43 -26.37
C LYS A 47 -9.82 -4.13 -25.91
N ILE A 48 -8.85 -4.26 -26.82
CA ILE A 48 -7.54 -4.86 -26.51
C ILE A 48 -6.77 -4.03 -25.48
N SER A 49 -6.83 -2.70 -25.58
CA SER A 49 -6.20 -1.80 -24.62
C SER A 49 -6.87 -1.89 -23.25
N ALA A 50 -8.21 -1.95 -23.22
CA ALA A 50 -9.00 -2.13 -22.01
C ALA A 50 -8.63 -3.42 -21.27
N ASP A 51 -8.53 -4.56 -21.97
CA ASP A 51 -8.10 -5.83 -21.36
C ASP A 51 -6.71 -5.71 -20.73
N LYS A 52 -5.76 -5.12 -21.46
CA LYS A 52 -4.38 -4.95 -20.98
C LYS A 52 -4.27 -4.04 -19.77
N ILE A 53 -4.98 -2.91 -19.74
CA ILE A 53 -4.91 -1.99 -18.60
C ILE A 53 -5.56 -2.59 -17.36
N ILE A 54 -6.63 -3.40 -17.50
CA ILE A 54 -7.24 -4.14 -16.39
C ILE A 54 -6.25 -5.16 -15.83
N GLU A 55 -5.59 -5.92 -16.70
CA GLU A 55 -4.57 -6.90 -16.29
C GLU A 55 -3.41 -6.22 -15.57
N ASN A 56 -2.87 -5.14 -16.14
CA ASN A 56 -1.78 -4.37 -15.55
C ASN A 56 -2.18 -3.75 -14.20
N ALA A 57 -3.42 -3.25 -14.06
CA ALA A 57 -3.93 -2.72 -12.81
C ALA A 57 -4.00 -3.81 -11.73
N LYS A 58 -4.51 -5.01 -12.08
CA LYS A 58 -4.53 -6.17 -11.17
C LYS A 58 -3.13 -6.60 -10.74
N GLU A 59 -2.17 -6.57 -11.65
CA GLU A 59 -0.77 -6.91 -11.35
C GLU A 59 -0.19 -5.94 -10.31
N ILE A 60 -0.38 -4.63 -10.50
CA ILE A 60 0.10 -3.60 -9.56
C ILE A 60 -0.50 -3.81 -8.17
N LEU A 61 -1.81 -3.98 -8.07
CA LEU A 61 -2.49 -4.19 -6.78
C LEU A 61 -2.00 -5.46 -6.08
N LYS A 62 -1.73 -6.52 -6.84
CA LYS A 62 -1.16 -7.76 -6.30
C LYS A 62 0.24 -7.53 -5.73
N LEU A 63 1.08 -6.77 -6.42
CA LEU A 63 2.43 -6.42 -5.97
C LEU A 63 2.38 -5.57 -4.69
N GLU A 64 1.56 -4.52 -4.68
CA GLU A 64 1.39 -3.64 -3.51
C GLU A 64 0.93 -4.42 -2.28
N LYS A 65 -0.09 -5.29 -2.43
CA LYS A 65 -0.55 -6.16 -1.36
C LYS A 65 0.52 -7.13 -0.89
N GLY A 66 1.34 -7.65 -1.81
CA GLY A 66 2.48 -8.51 -1.47
C GLY A 66 3.50 -7.79 -0.60
N ILE A 67 3.87 -6.56 -0.97
CA ILE A 67 4.80 -5.72 -0.21
C ILE A 67 4.21 -5.40 1.17
N GLU A 68 2.94 -5.01 1.23
CA GLU A 68 2.25 -4.72 2.49
C GLU A 68 2.27 -5.92 3.45
N ASN A 69 1.99 -7.12 2.95
CA ASN A 69 2.06 -8.35 3.76
C ASN A 69 3.47 -8.61 4.32
N VAL A 70 4.51 -8.39 3.51
CA VAL A 70 5.91 -8.54 3.94
C VAL A 70 6.25 -7.51 5.02
N LEU A 71 5.89 -6.24 4.82
CA LEU A 71 6.13 -5.16 5.78
C LEU A 71 5.39 -5.42 7.10
N ASN A 72 4.14 -5.86 7.04
CA ASN A 72 3.36 -6.22 8.22
C ASN A 72 3.99 -7.39 9.00
N SER A 73 4.54 -8.39 8.28
CA SER A 73 5.25 -9.51 8.89
C SER A 73 6.54 -9.05 9.58
N ILE A 74 7.32 -8.19 8.94
CA ILE A 74 8.55 -7.61 9.53
C ILE A 74 8.20 -6.81 10.79
N LYS A 75 7.18 -5.95 10.73
CA LYS A 75 6.72 -5.15 11.87
C LYS A 75 6.31 -6.05 13.03
N LYS A 76 5.54 -7.11 12.77
CA LYS A 76 5.15 -8.08 13.79
C LYS A 76 6.35 -8.75 14.44
N ASN A 77 7.31 -9.21 13.63
CA ASN A 77 8.54 -9.84 14.14
C ASN A 77 9.34 -8.91 15.06
N PHE A 78 9.43 -7.62 14.74
CA PHE A 78 10.14 -6.65 15.60
C PHE A 78 9.38 -6.30 16.89
N ILE A 79 8.05 -6.39 16.87
CA ILE A 79 7.22 -6.22 18.07
C ILE A 79 7.35 -7.43 19.00
N GLU A 80 7.50 -8.63 18.46
CA GLU A 80 7.58 -9.87 19.24
C GLU A 80 9.03 -10.19 19.68
N SER A 81 9.99 -9.96 18.80
CA SER A 81 11.41 -10.30 18.96
C SER A 81 12.32 -9.10 18.82
N CYS A 82 13.29 -8.98 19.72
CA CYS A 82 14.22 -7.87 19.75
C CYS A 82 15.17 -7.90 18.54
N PRO A 83 15.25 -6.84 17.72
CA PRO A 83 16.14 -6.80 16.56
C PRO A 83 17.63 -6.80 16.94
N LYS A 84 17.97 -6.52 18.20
CA LYS A 84 19.35 -6.48 18.69
C LYS A 84 19.87 -7.86 19.15
N CYS A 85 19.03 -8.66 19.81
CA CYS A 85 19.48 -9.91 20.44
C CYS A 85 18.50 -11.09 20.34
N GLY A 86 17.40 -10.95 19.60
CA GLY A 86 16.38 -12.01 19.42
C GLY A 86 15.52 -12.31 20.66
N GLY A 87 15.68 -11.56 21.75
CA GLY A 87 14.92 -11.76 22.99
C GLY A 87 13.49 -11.27 22.88
N SER A 88 12.57 -11.83 23.68
CA SER A 88 11.16 -11.42 23.67
C SER A 88 10.97 -9.97 24.13
N MET A 89 10.06 -9.26 23.47
CA MET A 89 9.71 -7.88 23.81
C MET A 89 8.49 -7.84 24.73
N LYS A 90 8.46 -6.88 25.66
CA LYS A 90 7.33 -6.64 26.57
C LYS A 90 6.97 -5.17 26.61
N GLU A 91 5.70 -4.84 26.67
CA GLU A 91 5.26 -3.45 26.82
C GLU A 91 5.73 -2.86 28.17
N ARG A 92 6.21 -1.62 28.12
CA ARG A 92 6.67 -0.81 29.25
C ARG A 92 6.26 0.64 29.07
N LEU A 93 6.08 1.34 30.19
CA LEU A 93 5.88 2.78 30.24
C LEU A 93 7.19 3.45 30.65
N ILE A 94 7.71 4.32 29.80
CA ILE A 94 8.86 5.18 30.10
C ILE A 94 8.33 6.46 30.72
N VAL A 95 8.83 6.81 31.91
CA VAL A 95 8.47 8.04 32.61
C VAL A 95 9.24 9.20 31.99
N LEU A 96 8.52 10.19 31.47
CA LEU A 96 9.12 11.40 30.88
C LEU A 96 8.90 12.65 31.74
N GLY A 97 8.10 12.55 32.81
CA GLY A 97 7.79 13.64 33.74
C GLY A 97 6.69 13.22 34.71
N PRO A 98 6.18 14.13 35.56
CA PRO A 98 5.16 13.81 36.56
C PRO A 98 3.92 13.15 35.96
N GLU A 99 3.37 13.72 34.90
CA GLU A 99 2.14 13.26 34.23
C GLU A 99 2.40 12.55 32.88
N LYS A 100 3.61 12.68 32.33
CA LYS A 100 3.93 12.16 31.00
C LYS A 100 4.50 10.74 31.07
N ARG A 101 3.88 9.81 30.34
CA ARG A 101 4.35 8.43 30.15
C ARG A 101 4.37 8.11 28.65
N LEU A 102 5.40 7.40 28.20
CA LEU A 102 5.53 6.92 26.82
C LEU A 102 5.43 5.39 26.80
N ARG A 103 4.57 4.84 25.94
CA ARG A 103 4.49 3.39 25.71
C ARG A 103 5.62 2.96 24.77
N ALA A 104 6.35 1.93 25.15
CA ALA A 104 7.40 1.34 24.33
C ALA A 104 7.46 -0.18 24.56
N ASN A 105 7.98 -0.91 23.59
CA ASN A 105 8.30 -2.32 23.75
C ASN A 105 9.75 -2.44 24.21
N GLN A 106 10.01 -3.11 25.33
CA GLN A 106 11.36 -3.34 25.86
C GLN A 106 11.74 -4.81 25.76
N CYS A 107 12.94 -5.09 25.26
CA CYS A 107 13.51 -6.43 25.27
C CYS A 107 13.71 -6.93 26.70
N SER A 108 13.26 -8.15 26.95
CA SER A 108 13.44 -8.83 28.25
C SER A 108 14.90 -9.12 28.59
N ILE A 109 15.75 -9.32 27.57
CA ILE A 109 17.18 -9.66 27.70
C ILE A 109 18.05 -8.40 27.75
N CYS A 110 18.25 -7.72 26.60
CA CYS A 110 19.22 -6.64 26.47
C CYS A 110 18.67 -5.24 26.82
N LYS A 111 17.41 -5.15 27.25
CA LYS A 111 16.71 -3.91 27.64
C LYS A 111 16.59 -2.85 26.53
N PHE A 112 16.87 -3.20 25.27
CA PHE A 112 16.61 -2.35 24.11
C PHE A 112 15.13 -1.96 24.02
N TYR A 113 14.86 -0.70 23.65
CA TYR A 113 13.51 -0.17 23.51
C TYR A 113 13.17 0.06 22.03
N LEU A 114 11.97 -0.35 21.64
CA LEU A 114 11.37 -0.05 20.35
C LEU A 114 10.09 0.78 20.58
N PRO A 115 9.89 1.89 19.84
CA PRO A 115 8.62 2.61 19.87
C PRO A 115 7.44 1.69 19.55
N LYS A 116 6.30 1.96 20.16
CA LYS A 116 5.06 1.24 19.88
C LYS A 116 4.30 1.91 18.74
#